data_AF-A0A8S9ZZA8-F1
#
_entry.id   AF-A0A8S9ZZA8-F1
#
_cell.length_a   1.000
_cell.length_b   1.000
_cell.length_c   1.000
_cell.angle_alpha   90.00
_cell.angle_beta   90.00
_cell.angle_gamma   90.00
#
_symmetry.space_group_name_H-M   'P 1'
#
loop_
_entity.id
_entity.type
_entity.pdbx_description
1 polymer ?
#
loop_
_entity_poly.entity_id
_entity_poly.type
_entity_poly.pdbx_seq_one_letter_code
_entity_poly.pdbx_strand_id
1 'polypeptide(L)'
;MKKFYLEIRIQELCRAKRKCRLRVQPEVFGEKDPCPNTGKYLQIGYKCTPVSFEDQNFCEGQQTRLSCARGQRLSIYSAHYGHSSNNQQQNYCSGKQEGKIII
;
A
#
# COMPACT_ATOMS: atom_id res chain seq x y z
N MET A 1 -18.15 0.70 21.55
CA MET A 1 -17.72 2.07 21.17
C MET A 1 -16.20 2.34 21.30
N LYS A 2 -15.41 1.64 22.13
CA LYS A 2 -13.95 1.90 22.27
C LYS A 2 -13.05 1.44 21.10
N LYS A 3 -13.59 0.63 20.18
CA LYS A 3 -12.86 0.08 19.02
C LYS A 3 -12.33 1.18 18.08
N PHE A 4 -13.09 2.27 17.92
CA PHE A 4 -12.73 3.37 17.03
C PHE A 4 -11.53 4.19 17.54
N TYR A 5 -11.40 4.38 18.86
CA TYR A 5 -10.29 5.15 19.46
C TYR A 5 -8.96 4.38 19.41
N LEU A 6 -9.03 3.04 19.49
CA LEU A 6 -7.88 2.14 19.33
C LEU A 6 -7.24 2.26 17.94
N GLU A 7 -8.07 2.32 16.90
CA GLU A 7 -7.60 2.41 15.52
C GLU A 7 -6.91 3.75 15.23
N ILE A 8 -7.43 4.87 15.78
CA ILE A 8 -6.88 6.22 15.55
C ILE A 8 -5.42 6.31 16.03
N ARG A 9 -5.12 5.93 17.27
CA ARG A 9 -3.76 6.08 17.83
C ARG A 9 -2.73 5.20 17.13
N ILE A 10 -3.11 3.98 16.77
CA ILE A 10 -2.24 3.09 16.01
C ILE A 10 -1.99 3.65 14.61
N GLN A 11 -3.01 4.19 13.95
CA GLN A 11 -2.87 4.83 12.64
C GLN A 11 -1.94 6.05 12.71
N GLU A 12 -2.10 6.95 13.68
CA GLU A 12 -1.21 8.11 13.87
C GLU A 12 0.25 7.70 14.08
N LEU A 13 0.48 6.65 14.87
CA LEU A 13 1.83 6.20 15.19
C LEU A 13 2.50 5.46 14.04
N CYS A 14 1.75 4.68 13.25
CA CYS A 14 2.30 3.68 12.33
C CYS A 14 2.01 3.91 10.85
N ARG A 15 0.95 4.65 10.48
CA ARG A 15 0.56 4.80 9.07
C ARG A 15 1.69 5.43 8.26
N ALA A 16 1.92 4.89 7.07
CA ALA A 16 2.97 5.32 6.13
C ALA A 16 4.42 5.23 6.68
N LYS A 17 4.65 4.59 7.82
CA LYS A 17 6.00 4.36 8.35
C LYS A 17 6.47 2.95 8.02
N ARG A 18 7.75 2.83 7.60
CA ARG A 18 8.41 1.53 7.35
C ARG A 18 8.59 0.72 8.64
N LYS A 19 8.74 1.42 9.77
CA LYS A 19 8.86 0.83 11.11
C LYS A 19 8.15 1.76 12.09
N CYS A 20 7.34 1.20 12.99
CA CYS A 20 6.79 1.90 14.14
C CYS A 20 6.98 1.04 15.39
N ARG A 21 7.05 1.68 16.55
CA ARG A 21 7.14 1.01 17.86
C ARG A 21 6.11 1.64 18.78
N LEU A 22 5.32 0.81 19.45
CA LEU A 22 4.33 1.23 20.43
C LEU A 22 4.42 0.32 21.66
N ARG A 23 4.10 0.87 22.83
CA ARG A 23 3.91 0.08 24.05
C ARG A 23 2.42 -0.17 24.23
N VAL A 24 2.02 -1.43 24.45
CA VAL A 24 0.61 -1.77 24.68
C VAL A 24 0.28 -1.42 26.13
N GLN A 25 -0.03 -0.15 26.38
CA GLN A 25 -0.36 0.36 27.71
C GLN A 25 -1.66 1.18 27.62
N PRO A 26 -2.48 1.21 28.68
CA PRO A 26 -3.76 1.92 28.69
C PRO A 26 -3.66 3.36 28.17
N GLU A 27 -2.58 4.07 28.50
CA GLU A 27 -2.33 5.48 28.14
C GLU A 27 -2.26 5.69 26.62
N VAL A 28 -1.86 4.66 25.87
CA VAL A 28 -1.84 4.68 24.39
C VAL A 28 -3.25 4.55 23.81
N PHE A 29 -4.21 4.03 24.57
CA PHE A 29 -5.56 3.69 24.11
C PHE A 29 -6.67 4.49 24.81
N GLY A 30 -6.34 5.37 25.75
CA GLY A 30 -7.28 6.28 26.43
C GLY A 30 -6.85 6.63 27.87
N GLU A 31 -7.57 7.55 28.51
CA GLU A 31 -7.15 8.15 29.79
C GLU A 31 -7.45 7.31 31.04
N LYS A 32 -8.42 6.37 31.00
CA LYS A 32 -8.77 5.55 32.17
C LYS A 32 -8.99 4.09 31.81
N ASP A 33 -8.18 3.22 32.41
CA ASP A 33 -8.36 1.77 32.33
C ASP A 33 -9.73 1.38 32.96
N PRO A 34 -10.69 0.85 32.16
CA PRO A 34 -11.99 0.44 32.69
C PRO A 34 -11.93 -0.82 33.58
N CYS A 35 -10.85 -1.61 33.51
CA CYS A 35 -10.72 -2.85 34.25
C CYS A 35 -9.27 -3.07 34.71
N PRO A 36 -8.83 -2.38 35.79
CA PRO A 36 -7.52 -2.62 36.38
C PRO A 36 -7.37 -4.08 36.83
N ASN A 37 -6.14 -4.59 36.84
CA ASN A 37 -5.78 -5.98 37.20
C ASN A 37 -6.30 -7.08 36.26
N THR A 38 -6.90 -6.71 35.12
CA THR A 38 -7.25 -7.67 34.06
C THR A 38 -6.15 -7.69 33.00
N GLY A 39 -5.69 -8.89 32.61
CA GLY A 39 -4.75 -9.04 31.50
C GLY A 39 -5.35 -8.51 30.19
N LYS A 40 -4.62 -7.64 29.49
CA LYS A 40 -5.04 -7.03 28.23
C LYS A 40 -4.05 -7.40 27.13
N TYR A 41 -4.56 -7.50 25.90
CA TYR A 41 -3.73 -7.75 24.73
C TYR A 41 -4.19 -6.86 23.56
N LEU A 42 -3.26 -6.54 22.67
CA LEU A 42 -3.54 -5.89 21.40
C LEU A 42 -3.58 -6.94 20.30
N GLN A 43 -4.70 -7.06 19.60
CA GLN A 43 -4.79 -7.80 18.34
C GLN A 43 -4.79 -6.79 17.19
N ILE A 44 -3.86 -6.93 16.25
CA ILE A 44 -3.73 -6.03 15.10
C ILE A 44 -3.48 -6.83 13.82
N GLY A 45 -4.20 -6.47 12.76
CA GLY A 45 -3.88 -6.87 11.39
C GLY A 45 -3.30 -5.68 10.64
N TYR A 46 -2.17 -5.86 9.97
CA TYR A 46 -1.55 -4.82 9.16
C TYR A 46 -1.02 -5.41 7.85
N LYS A 47 -0.82 -4.55 6.84
CA LYS A 47 -0.19 -4.89 5.57
C LYS A 47 0.81 -3.80 5.23
N CYS A 48 1.95 -4.18 4.66
CA CYS A 48 2.90 -3.23 4.08
C CYS A 48 2.45 -2.89 2.66
N THR A 49 2.34 -1.60 2.35
CA THR A 49 2.18 -1.11 0.97
C THR A 49 3.55 -0.74 0.40
N PRO A 50 3.78 -0.92 -0.91
CA PRO A 50 4.98 -0.41 -1.58
C PRO A 50 5.14 1.09 -1.34
N VAL A 51 6.39 1.54 -1.27
CA VAL A 51 6.73 2.97 -1.09
C VAL A 51 6.47 3.76 -2.37
N SER A 52 6.63 3.12 -3.52
CA SER A 52 6.39 3.68 -4.84
C SER A 52 5.77 2.61 -5.74
N PHE A 53 5.04 3.06 -6.75
CA PHE A 53 4.48 2.22 -7.80
C PHE A 53 5.19 2.56 -9.11
N GLU A 54 5.45 1.54 -9.92
CA GLU A 54 5.85 1.73 -11.31
C GLU A 54 4.58 1.68 -12.15
N ASP A 55 4.15 2.85 -12.63
CA ASP A 55 3.07 2.91 -13.62
C ASP A 55 3.64 2.55 -14.98
N GLN A 56 3.12 1.47 -15.57
CA GLN A 56 3.45 1.05 -16.92
C GLN A 56 2.23 1.21 -17.81
N ASN A 57 2.44 1.86 -18.96
CA ASN A 57 1.42 2.04 -19.98
C ASN A 57 1.64 1.00 -21.08
N PHE A 58 0.58 0.27 -21.43
CA PHE A 58 0.57 -0.66 -22.55
C PHE A 58 -0.49 -0.20 -23.55
N CYS A 59 -0.10 -0.08 -24.82
CA CYS A 59 -0.99 0.39 -25.86
C CYS A 59 -1.81 -0.78 -26.43
N GLU A 60 -2.92 -0.46 -27.11
CA GLU A 60 -3.78 -1.46 -27.73
C GLU A 60 -3.00 -2.33 -28.74
N GLY A 61 -3.22 -3.64 -28.69
CA GLY A 61 -2.52 -4.63 -29.53
C GLY A 61 -1.11 -5.01 -29.06
N GLN A 62 -0.55 -4.34 -28.04
CA GLN A 62 0.75 -4.69 -27.49
C GLN A 62 0.65 -5.92 -26.56
N GLN A 63 1.44 -6.95 -26.83
CA GLN A 63 1.64 -8.05 -25.88
C GLN A 63 2.75 -7.69 -24.89
N THR A 64 2.46 -7.76 -23.59
CA THR A 64 3.42 -7.48 -22.52
C THR A 64 3.51 -8.62 -21.51
N ARG A 65 4.64 -8.72 -20.82
CA ARG A 65 4.87 -9.69 -19.74
C ARG A 65 5.37 -8.97 -18.49
N LEU A 66 4.54 -8.97 -17.46
CA LEU A 66 4.92 -8.50 -16.13
C LEU A 66 5.81 -9.55 -15.44
N SER A 67 6.88 -9.12 -14.79
CA SER A 67 7.78 -10.03 -14.06
C SER A 67 8.33 -9.35 -12.81
N CYS A 68 8.73 -10.17 -11.82
CA CYS A 68 9.40 -9.71 -10.61
C CYS A 68 10.69 -10.52 -10.42
N ALA A 69 11.62 -10.00 -9.62
CA ALA A 69 12.85 -10.71 -9.29
C ALA A 69 12.56 -12.03 -8.53
N ARG A 70 13.54 -12.94 -8.51
CA ARG A 70 13.40 -14.25 -7.85
C ARG A 70 12.99 -14.08 -6.38
N GLY A 71 11.94 -14.80 -5.98
CA GLY A 71 11.39 -14.73 -4.61
C GLY A 71 10.36 -13.61 -4.40
N GLN A 72 10.10 -12.77 -5.40
CA GLN A 72 9.04 -11.77 -5.38
C GLN A 72 7.80 -12.26 -6.14
N ARG A 73 6.68 -11.56 -5.94
CA ARG A 73 5.40 -11.84 -6.61
C ARG A 73 4.80 -10.53 -7.13
N LEU A 74 4.15 -10.62 -8.29
CA LEU A 74 3.37 -9.52 -8.84
C LEU A 74 2.25 -9.14 -7.88
N SER A 75 2.08 -7.83 -7.66
CA SER A 75 0.94 -7.28 -6.92
C SER A 75 0.36 -6.13 -7.73
N ILE A 76 -0.88 -6.29 -8.18
CA ILE A 76 -1.58 -5.30 -9.00
C ILE A 76 -2.40 -4.41 -8.07
N TYR A 77 -2.12 -3.11 -8.08
CA TYR A 77 -2.78 -2.11 -7.21
C TYR A 77 -3.87 -1.32 -7.94
N SER A 78 -3.62 -0.98 -9.21
CA SER A 78 -4.56 -0.27 -10.08
C SER A 78 -4.36 -0.72 -11.53
N ALA A 79 -5.45 -0.77 -12.29
CA ALA A 79 -5.43 -1.03 -13.72
C ALA A 79 -6.59 -0.28 -14.37
N HIS A 80 -6.32 0.40 -15.48
CA HIS A 80 -7.33 1.13 -16.24
C HIS A 80 -7.14 0.82 -17.72
N TYR A 81 -8.23 0.48 -18.40
CA TYR A 81 -8.27 0.33 -19.85
C TYR A 81 -9.21 1.38 -20.41
N GLY A 82 -8.73 2.21 -21.34
CA GLY A 82 -9.52 3.27 -21.94
C GLY A 82 -8.65 4.35 -22.55
N HIS A 83 -9.28 5.45 -22.95
CA HIS A 83 -8.61 6.61 -23.51
C HIS A 83 -8.47 7.70 -22.45
N SER A 84 -7.25 8.19 -22.23
CA SER A 84 -7.02 9.36 -21.38
C SER A 84 -7.15 10.64 -22.21
N SER A 85 -8.08 11.52 -21.84
CA SER A 85 -8.23 12.85 -22.46
C SER A 85 -7.15 13.85 -22.02
N ASN A 86 -6.28 13.48 -21.09
CA ASN A 86 -5.17 14.32 -20.64
C ASN A 86 -3.96 14.17 -21.58
N ASN A 87 -3.53 15.29 -22.18
CA ASN A 87 -2.38 15.40 -23.09
C ASN A 87 -1.05 14.79 -22.57
N GLN A 88 -0.91 14.54 -21.26
CA GLN A 88 0.28 13.90 -20.69
C GLN A 88 0.36 12.40 -20.97
N GLN A 89 -0.78 11.69 -21.03
CA GLN A 89 -0.81 10.25 -21.33
C GLN A 89 -0.92 9.94 -22.83
N GLN A 90 -1.44 10.90 -23.60
CA GLN A 90 -1.50 10.80 -25.06
C GLN A 90 -0.13 10.65 -25.72
N ASN A 91 0.94 11.16 -25.11
CA ASN A 91 2.30 11.02 -25.64
C ASN A 91 2.90 9.61 -25.50
N TYR A 92 2.38 8.75 -24.62
CA TYR A 92 2.96 7.40 -24.40
C TYR A 92 2.60 6.42 -25.51
N CYS A 93 1.40 6.54 -26.08
CA CYS A 93 0.93 5.69 -27.17
C CYS A 93 0.98 6.38 -28.54
N SER A 94 1.83 7.41 -28.68
CA SER A 94 2.01 8.20 -29.91
C SER A 94 3.19 7.76 -30.79
N GLY A 95 3.97 6.74 -30.39
CA GLY A 95 5.07 6.21 -31.19
C GLY A 95 5.72 4.98 -30.57
N LYS A 96 6.14 4.02 -31.41
CA LYS A 96 6.78 2.75 -31.00
C LYS A 96 7.96 2.99 -30.07
N GLN A 97 7.82 2.66 -28.78
CA GLN A 97 8.95 2.56 -27.88
C GLN A 97 9.13 1.09 -27.47
N GLU A 98 10.22 0.50 -27.96
CA GLU A 98 10.67 -0.85 -27.63
C GLU A 98 11.45 -0.79 -26.30
N GLY A 99 10.81 -1.20 -25.21
CA GLY A 99 11.46 -1.37 -23.90
C GLY A 99 12.29 -2.66 -23.88
N LYS A 100 13.57 -2.53 -23.51
CA LYS A 100 14.61 -3.57 -23.62
C LYS A 100 14.52 -4.62 -22.50
N ILE A 101 14.67 -5.88 -22.91
CA ILE A 101 14.69 -7.12 -22.13
C ILE A 101 16.14 -7.47 -21.75
N ILE A 102 16.40 -7.96 -20.54
CA ILE A 102 17.59 -8.80 -20.27
C ILE A 102 17.15 -10.02 -19.44
N ILE A 103 17.56 -11.19 -19.91
CA ILE A 103 17.14 -12.55 -19.53
C ILE A 103 17.64 -12.93 -18.14
#